data_AF-A0A7W4ERV9-F1
#
_entry.id   AF-A0A7W4ERV9-F1
#
_cell.length_a   1.000
_cell.length_b   1.000
_cell.length_c   1.000
_cell.angle_alpha   90.00
_cell.angle_beta   90.00
_cell.angle_gamma   90.00
#
_symmetry.space_group_name_H-M   'P 1'
#
loop_
_entity.id
_entity.type
_entity.pdbx_description
1 polymer ?
#
loop_
_entity_poly.entity_id
_entity_poly.type
_entity_poly.pdbx_seq_one_letter_code
_entity_poly.pdbx_strand_id
1 'polypeptide(L)'
;RDTGDFRLLDRRCVEALKLLRESQRNTKALFSWIGFNKKELLYDRDPRAAGDTKWNYSKLVNLAIDGITSFTTAPLRMSSILGMIISCGAFLYILYLLIRPLFGVPTGAGYSSLMAVILFLGGIQLISLGIIGEYVARIFSESKNRPGYFVEEYHEAKREK
;
A
#
# COMPACT_ATOMS: atom_id res chain seq x y z
N ARG A 1 5.33 -16.36 8.05
CA ARG A 1 4.97 -17.80 8.04
C ARG A 1 3.49 -17.89 7.74
N ASP A 2 3.08 -18.73 6.79
CA ASP A 2 1.70 -18.81 6.28
C ASP A 2 0.71 -18.99 7.43
N THR A 3 0.11 -17.88 7.88
CA THR A 3 -0.80 -17.88 9.01
C THR A 3 -2.17 -18.27 8.46
N GLY A 4 -2.56 -19.52 8.71
CA GLY A 4 -3.88 -20.03 8.36
C GLY A 4 -4.99 -19.10 8.89
N ASP A 5 -6.12 -19.07 8.19
CA ASP A 5 -7.30 -18.32 8.67
C ASP A 5 -7.94 -18.96 9.92
N PHE A 6 -7.49 -20.18 10.28
CA PHE A 6 -7.91 -20.90 11.46
C PHE A 6 -7.36 -20.28 12.75
N ARG A 7 -8.25 -19.79 13.62
CA ARG A 7 -7.89 -19.09 14.85
C ARG A 7 -9.02 -19.14 15.87
N LEU A 8 -8.66 -19.05 17.15
CA LEU A 8 -9.58 -18.82 18.25
C LEU A 8 -9.42 -17.38 18.73
N LEU A 9 -10.54 -16.66 18.85
CA LEU A 9 -10.58 -15.27 19.32
C LEU A 9 -11.42 -15.20 20.58
N ASP A 10 -10.86 -14.61 21.64
CA ASP A 10 -11.64 -14.25 22.82
C ASP A 10 -12.67 -13.15 22.46
N ARG A 11 -13.75 -13.08 23.24
CA ARG A 11 -14.81 -12.08 23.08
C ARG A 11 -14.25 -10.66 23.04
N ARG A 12 -13.26 -10.35 23.87
CA ARG A 12 -12.59 -9.03 23.90
C ARG A 12 -11.95 -8.68 22.56
N CYS A 13 -11.32 -9.64 21.89
CA CYS A 13 -10.72 -9.45 20.57
C CYS A 13 -11.79 -9.18 19.51
N VAL A 14 -12.91 -9.93 19.57
CA VAL A 14 -14.03 -9.76 18.63
C VAL A 14 -14.68 -8.39 18.79
N GLU A 15 -14.94 -7.93 20.01
CA GLU A 15 -15.49 -6.60 20.27
C GLU A 15 -14.55 -5.48 19.80
N ALA A 16 -13.24 -5.61 20.00
CA ALA A 16 -12.28 -4.64 19.48
C ALA A 16 -12.29 -4.56 17.95
N LEU A 17 -12.37 -5.71 17.25
CA LEU A 17 -12.44 -5.75 15.79
C LEU A 17 -13.72 -5.12 15.23
N LYS A 18 -14.85 -5.22 15.96
CA LYS A 18 -16.12 -4.59 15.54
C LYS A 18 -16.05 -3.07 15.48
N LEU A 19 -15.14 -2.44 16.24
CA LEU A 19 -14.93 -0.99 16.22
C LEU A 19 -14.23 -0.53 14.93
N LEU A 20 -13.55 -1.44 14.21
CA LEU A 20 -12.82 -1.12 12.99
C LEU A 20 -13.79 -1.05 11.80
N ARG A 21 -13.99 0.17 11.30
CA ARG A 21 -14.88 0.49 10.18
C ARG A 21 -14.19 0.46 8.81
N GLU A 22 -12.93 0.04 8.76
CA GLU A 22 -12.14 -0.02 7.53
C GLU A 22 -12.89 -0.74 6.40
N SER A 23 -13.00 -0.05 5.26
CA SER A 23 -13.66 -0.56 4.05
C SER A 23 -12.83 -1.63 3.34
N GLN A 24 -11.50 -1.48 3.30
CA GLN A 24 -10.56 -2.45 2.74
C GLN A 24 -10.02 -3.40 3.81
N ARG A 25 -10.80 -4.44 4.15
CA ARG A 25 -10.45 -5.37 5.23
C ARG A 25 -9.39 -6.39 4.82
N ASN A 26 -8.15 -6.16 5.22
CA ASN A 26 -7.15 -7.21 5.32
C ASN A 26 -7.19 -7.84 6.72
N THR A 27 -8.02 -8.88 6.88
CA THR A 27 -8.27 -9.49 8.18
C THR A 27 -6.98 -9.96 8.87
N LYS A 28 -6.01 -10.49 8.10
CA LYS A 28 -4.73 -10.95 8.65
C LYS A 28 -3.96 -9.82 9.33
N ALA A 29 -3.92 -8.64 8.71
CA ALA A 29 -3.28 -7.46 9.29
C ALA A 29 -4.07 -6.90 10.48
N LEU A 30 -5.41 -6.82 10.36
CA LEU A 30 -6.30 -6.37 11.44
C LEU A 30 -6.13 -7.18 12.73
N PHE A 31 -6.04 -8.51 12.60
CA PHE A 31 -5.80 -9.40 13.74
C PHE A 31 -4.44 -9.17 14.41
N SER A 32 -3.43 -8.73 13.65
CA SER A 32 -2.13 -8.37 14.22
C SER A 32 -2.20 -7.01 14.94
N TRP A 33 -2.95 -6.06 14.37
CA TRP A 33 -3.05 -4.67 14.81
C TRP A 33 -3.75 -4.48 16.16
N ILE A 34 -4.81 -5.26 16.45
CA ILE A 34 -5.55 -5.18 17.73
C ILE A 34 -4.69 -5.44 18.99
N GLY A 35 -3.45 -5.92 18.85
CA GLY A 35 -2.43 -5.87 19.90
C GLY A 35 -2.59 -6.84 21.08
N PHE A 36 -3.62 -7.69 21.10
CA PHE A 36 -3.81 -8.68 22.15
C PHE A 36 -2.75 -9.79 22.16
N ASN A 37 -2.71 -10.55 23.27
CA ASN A 37 -1.83 -11.70 23.43
C ASN A 37 -2.08 -12.75 22.35
N LYS A 38 -1.01 -13.18 21.69
CA LYS A 38 -1.02 -14.13 20.58
C LYS A 38 -0.20 -15.35 20.97
N LYS A 39 -0.76 -16.55 20.77
CA LYS A 39 -0.05 -17.81 20.89
C LYS A 39 -0.24 -18.58 19.59
N GLU A 40 0.88 -18.97 18.97
CA GLU A 40 0.85 -19.82 17.78
C GLU A 40 0.89 -21.29 18.18
N LEU A 41 0.08 -22.10 17.49
CA LEU A 41 0.12 -23.55 17.58
C LEU A 41 0.57 -24.05 16.22
N LEU A 42 1.77 -24.62 16.18
CA LEU A 42 2.29 -25.25 14.98
C LEU A 42 1.60 -26.60 14.82
N TYR A 43 1.09 -26.85 13.63
CA TYR A 43 0.53 -28.12 13.24
C TYR A 43 1.01 -28.46 11.84
N ASP A 44 1.16 -29.74 11.55
CA ASP A 44 1.48 -30.19 10.20
C ASP A 44 0.18 -30.24 9.38
N ARG A 45 0.21 -29.65 8.19
CA ARG A 45 -0.97 -29.54 7.35
C ARG A 45 -0.77 -30.43 6.13
N ASP A 46 -1.59 -31.47 6.04
CA ASP A 46 -1.59 -32.33 4.86
C ASP A 46 -1.85 -31.51 3.57
N PRO A 47 -1.25 -31.93 2.43
CA PRO A 47 -1.57 -31.36 1.13
C PRO A 47 -3.08 -31.40 0.89
N ARG A 48 -3.62 -30.39 0.18
CA ARG A 48 -5.05 -30.38 -0.13
C ARG A 48 -5.42 -31.65 -0.90
N ALA A 49 -6.46 -32.34 -0.44
CA ALA A 49 -6.97 -33.56 -1.08
C ALA A 49 -7.49 -33.30 -2.52
N ALA A 50 -7.92 -32.08 -2.82
CA ALA A 50 -8.34 -31.66 -4.15
C ALA A 50 -8.29 -30.12 -4.33
N GLY A 51 -8.17 -29.69 -5.59
CA GLY A 51 -8.30 -28.30 -6.03
C GLY A 51 -6.99 -27.55 -6.22
N ASP A 52 -6.94 -26.72 -7.26
CA ASP A 52 -5.78 -25.90 -7.57
C ASP A 52 -5.63 -24.71 -6.62
N THR A 53 -4.41 -24.23 -6.48
CA THR A 53 -4.14 -23.02 -5.68
C THR A 53 -4.84 -21.83 -6.36
N LYS A 54 -5.73 -21.14 -5.63
CA LYS A 54 -6.35 -19.89 -6.13
C LYS A 54 -5.38 -18.71 -6.17
N TRP A 55 -4.16 -18.91 -5.66
CA TRP A 55 -3.10 -17.92 -5.53
C TRP A 55 -2.08 -18.08 -6.65
N ASN A 56 -2.19 -17.23 -7.67
CA ASN A 56 -1.13 -17.04 -8.65
C ASN A 56 -0.14 -15.99 -8.13
N TYR A 57 1.12 -16.02 -8.59
CA TYR A 57 2.17 -15.05 -8.25
C TYR A 57 1.70 -13.60 -8.43
N SER A 58 0.94 -13.29 -9.49
CA SER A 58 0.38 -11.94 -9.70
C SER A 58 -0.59 -11.50 -8.60
N LYS A 59 -1.39 -12.44 -8.05
CA LYS A 59 -2.30 -12.14 -6.93
C LYS A 59 -1.53 -11.94 -5.62
N LEU A 60 -0.43 -12.66 -5.42
CA LEU A 60 0.46 -12.48 -4.27
C LEU A 60 1.15 -11.10 -4.31
N VAL A 61 1.60 -10.67 -5.50
CA VAL A 61 2.18 -9.32 -5.69
C VAL A 61 1.14 -8.24 -5.42
N ASN A 62 -0.08 -8.38 -5.97
CA ASN A 62 -1.16 -7.44 -5.67
C ASN A 62 -1.49 -7.41 -4.17
N LEU A 63 -1.56 -8.58 -3.51
CA LEU A 63 -1.77 -8.64 -2.06
C LEU A 63 -0.64 -7.93 -1.28
N ALA A 64 0.61 -8.04 -1.71
CA ALA A 64 1.73 -7.37 -1.08
C ALA A 64 1.67 -5.85 -1.29
N ILE A 65 1.34 -5.39 -2.50
CA ILE A 65 1.15 -3.98 -2.82
C ILE A 65 0.00 -3.41 -1.98
N ASP A 66 -1.14 -4.11 -1.92
CA ASP A 66 -2.27 -3.74 -1.08
C ASP A 66 -1.89 -3.73 0.41
N GLY A 67 -1.14 -4.72 0.89
CA GLY A 67 -0.69 -4.78 2.28
C GLY A 67 0.22 -3.61 2.66
N ILE A 68 1.15 -3.23 1.79
CA ILE A 68 2.05 -2.10 2.04
C ILE A 68 1.26 -0.78 1.97
N THR A 69 0.44 -0.58 0.95
CA THR A 69 -0.30 0.68 0.76
C THR A 69 -1.43 0.89 1.77
N SER A 70 -2.08 -0.18 2.25
CA SER A 70 -3.16 -0.09 3.25
C SER A 70 -2.65 0.21 4.66
N PHE A 71 -1.49 -0.33 5.03
CA PHE A 71 -1.00 -0.29 6.42
C PHE A 71 0.23 0.59 6.64
N THR A 72 0.83 1.14 5.57
CA THR A 72 1.96 2.06 5.71
C THR A 72 1.90 3.22 4.73
N THR A 73 2.43 4.37 5.17
CA THR A 73 2.69 5.55 4.34
C THR A 73 4.08 5.51 3.72
N ALA A 74 4.80 4.39 3.83
CA ALA A 74 6.17 4.25 3.33
C ALA A 74 6.31 4.53 1.82
N PRO A 75 5.45 4.01 0.91
CA PRO A 75 5.51 4.36 -0.51
C PRO A 75 5.37 5.86 -0.77
N LEU A 76 4.42 6.50 -0.09
CA LEU A 76 4.21 7.95 -0.19
C LEU A 76 5.44 8.73 0.28
N ARG A 77 5.99 8.37 1.45
CA ARG A 77 7.21 8.98 1.99
C ARG A 77 8.43 8.78 1.09
N MET A 78 8.59 7.59 0.51
CA MET A 78 9.68 7.29 -0.41
C MET A 78 9.60 8.18 -1.66
N SER A 79 8.40 8.35 -2.22
CA SER A 79 8.17 9.26 -3.35
C SER A 79 8.54 10.70 -3.00
N SER A 80 8.18 11.17 -1.80
CA SER A 80 8.52 12.52 -1.34
C SER A 80 10.03 12.71 -1.15
N ILE A 81 10.73 11.73 -0.56
CA ILE A 81 12.19 11.80 -0.35
C ILE A 81 12.92 11.78 -1.71
N LEU A 82 12.52 10.90 -2.62
CA LEU A 82 13.09 10.87 -3.97
C LEU A 82 12.87 12.20 -4.68
N GLY A 83 11.66 12.75 -4.64
CA GLY A 83 11.34 14.07 -5.19
C GLY A 83 12.22 15.17 -4.60
N MET A 84 12.48 15.14 -3.29
CA MET A 84 13.35 16.11 -2.62
C MET A 84 14.81 15.99 -3.07
N ILE A 85 15.36 14.78 -3.17
CA ILE A 85 16.73 14.54 -3.64
C ILE A 85 16.89 15.05 -5.08
N ILE A 86 15.93 14.70 -5.94
CA ILE A 86 15.95 15.10 -7.35
C ILE A 86 15.80 16.62 -7.50
N SER A 87 14.92 17.25 -6.71
CA SER A 87 14.74 18.70 -6.71
C SER A 87 16.01 19.42 -6.26
N CYS A 88 16.67 18.93 -5.20
CA CYS A 88 17.94 19.49 -4.73
C CYS A 88 19.05 19.34 -5.79
N GLY A 89 19.18 18.16 -6.40
CA GLY A 89 20.12 17.93 -7.50
C GLY A 89 19.85 18.81 -8.72
N ALA A 90 18.59 18.98 -9.10
CA ALA A 90 18.17 19.88 -10.18
C ALA A 90 18.50 21.34 -9.86
N PHE A 91 18.27 21.78 -8.61
CA PHE A 91 18.60 23.14 -8.17
C PHE A 91 20.10 23.42 -8.26
N LEU A 92 20.96 22.51 -7.77
CA LEU A 92 22.41 22.64 -7.89
C LEU A 92 22.87 22.65 -9.36
N TYR A 93 22.26 21.82 -10.20
CA TYR A 93 22.58 21.76 -11.63
C TYR A 93 22.17 23.04 -12.36
N ILE A 94 21.02 23.63 -12.03
CA ILE A 94 20.61 24.95 -12.54
C ILE A 94 21.63 26.02 -12.12
N LEU A 95 22.06 26.03 -10.86
CA LEU A 95 23.06 26.97 -10.35
C LEU A 95 24.38 26.85 -11.11
N TYR A 96 24.83 25.62 -11.36
CA TYR A 96 26.01 25.34 -12.19
C TYR A 96 25.85 25.85 -13.63
N LEU A 97 24.69 25.61 -14.27
CA LEU A 97 24.42 26.08 -15.62
C LEU A 97 24.39 27.61 -15.74
N LEU A 98 23.98 28.32 -14.69
CA LEU A 98 23.96 29.79 -14.64
C LEU A 98 25.35 30.39 -14.37
N ILE A 99 26.18 29.70 -13.59
CA ILE A 99 27.50 30.19 -13.19
C ILE A 99 28.56 29.89 -14.25
N ARG A 100 28.52 28.71 -14.90
CA ARG A 100 29.54 28.30 -15.90
C ARG A 100 29.77 29.31 -17.05
N PRO A 101 28.77 30.06 -17.58
CA PRO A 101 28.99 31.00 -18.67
C PRO A 101 29.76 32.26 -18.20
N LEU A 102 29.65 32.62 -16.91
CA LEU A 102 30.42 33.73 -16.32
C LEU A 102 31.92 33.47 -16.32
N PHE A 103 32.33 32.20 -16.42
CA PHE A 103 33.73 31.77 -16.52
C PHE A 103 34.18 31.50 -17.97
N GLY A 104 33.39 31.90 -18.98
CA GLY A 104 33.76 31.77 -20.39
C GLY A 104 33.65 30.34 -20.96
N VAL A 105 32.97 29.42 -20.27
CA VAL A 105 32.76 28.05 -20.76
C VAL A 105 31.68 28.07 -21.87
N PRO A 106 31.97 27.55 -23.07
CA PRO A 106 31.02 27.60 -24.19
C PRO A 106 29.77 26.75 -23.94
N THR A 107 28.62 27.36 -24.16
CA THR A 107 27.29 26.73 -24.01
C THR A 107 26.95 25.98 -25.30
N GLY A 108 27.38 24.71 -25.41
CA GLY A 108 27.00 23.85 -26.55
C GLY A 108 25.49 23.59 -26.66
N ALA A 109 25.06 22.85 -27.70
CA ALA A 109 23.66 22.51 -27.95
C ALA A 109 23.10 21.61 -26.82
N GLY A 110 22.43 22.22 -25.85
CA GLY A 110 21.89 21.56 -24.65
C GLY A 110 20.67 20.66 -24.89
N TYR A 111 20.30 20.37 -26.13
CA TYR A 111 19.05 19.69 -26.49
C TYR A 111 18.94 18.29 -25.87
N SER A 112 19.97 17.44 -26.02
CA SER A 112 19.93 16.07 -25.48
C SER A 112 19.87 16.04 -23.96
N SER A 113 20.65 16.89 -23.28
CA SER A 113 20.60 17.00 -21.82
C SER A 113 19.27 17.57 -21.32
N LEU A 114 18.71 18.55 -22.03
CA LEU A 114 17.44 19.19 -21.66
C LEU A 114 16.28 18.23 -21.84
N MET A 115 16.24 17.49 -22.97
CA MET A 115 15.23 16.47 -23.23
C MET A 115 15.32 15.32 -22.21
N ALA A 116 16.52 14.87 -21.85
CA ALA A 116 16.71 13.83 -20.84
C ALA A 116 16.20 14.27 -19.45
N VAL A 117 16.49 15.50 -19.02
CA VAL A 117 16.01 16.05 -17.75
C VAL A 117 14.49 16.18 -17.74
N ILE A 118 13.89 16.67 -18.83
CA ILE A 118 12.43 16.81 -18.93
C ILE A 118 11.75 15.44 -18.85
N LEU A 119 12.21 14.45 -19.61
CA LEU A 119 11.64 13.11 -19.60
C LEU A 119 11.82 12.42 -18.24
N PHE A 120 12.97 12.60 -17.60
CA PHE A 120 13.24 12.04 -16.27
C PHE A 120 12.34 12.66 -15.20
N LEU A 121 12.27 13.99 -15.14
CA LEU A 121 11.40 14.70 -14.20
C LEU A 121 9.92 14.39 -14.45
N GLY A 122 9.50 14.34 -15.72
CA GLY A 122 8.14 13.97 -16.09
C GLY A 122 7.77 12.54 -15.66
N GLY A 123 8.68 11.58 -15.87
CA GLY A 123 8.49 10.19 -15.42
C GLY A 123 8.32 10.08 -13.91
N ILE A 124 9.18 10.75 -13.13
CA ILE A 124 9.09 10.75 -11.65
C ILE A 124 7.83 11.45 -11.14
N GLN A 125 7.40 12.54 -11.79
CA GLN A 125 6.15 13.22 -11.47
C GLN A 125 4.94 12.30 -11.69
N LEU A 126 4.90 11.58 -12.81
CA LEU A 126 3.83 10.62 -13.10
C LEU A 126 3.80 9.47 -12.07
N ILE A 127 4.96 8.93 -11.68
CA ILE A 127 5.05 7.93 -10.62
C ILE A 127 4.53 8.49 -9.29
N SER A 128 4.94 9.70 -8.92
CA SER A 128 4.52 10.35 -7.69
C SER A 128 3.01 10.60 -7.66
N LEU A 129 2.45 11.07 -8.78
CA LEU A 129 1.00 11.24 -8.95
C LEU A 129 0.25 9.91 -8.88
N GLY A 130 0.80 8.83 -9.44
CA GLY A 130 0.23 7.49 -9.31
C GLY A 130 0.14 7.04 -7.84
N ILE A 131 1.22 7.23 -7.07
CA ILE A 131 1.24 6.92 -5.64
C ILE A 131 0.20 7.78 -4.90
N ILE A 132 0.16 9.09 -5.13
CA ILE A 132 -0.84 9.97 -4.51
C ILE A 132 -2.27 9.53 -4.87
N GLY A 133 -2.52 9.19 -6.14
CA GLY A 133 -3.81 8.72 -6.62
C GLY A 133 -4.29 7.46 -5.88
N GLU A 134 -3.40 6.52 -5.60
CA GLU A 134 -3.68 5.30 -4.82
C GLU A 134 -4.14 5.65 -3.38
N TYR A 135 -3.45 6.56 -2.70
CA TYR A 135 -3.85 7.00 -1.36
C TYR A 135 -5.15 7.81 -1.39
N VAL A 136 -5.36 8.66 -2.40
CA VAL A 136 -6.61 9.43 -2.56
C VAL A 136 -7.78 8.48 -2.82
N ALA A 137 -7.61 7.43 -3.62
CA ALA A 137 -8.64 6.43 -3.87
C ALA A 137 -9.04 5.69 -2.57
N ARG A 138 -8.08 5.42 -1.69
CA ARG A 138 -8.32 4.80 -0.37
C ARG A 138 -9.08 5.74 0.55
N ILE A 139 -8.65 7.01 0.66
CA ILE A 139 -9.36 8.05 1.42
C ILE A 139 -10.79 8.21 0.91
N PHE A 140 -10.99 8.23 -0.42
CA PHE A 140 -12.31 8.31 -1.04
C PHE A 140 -13.19 7.09 -0.74
N SER A 141 -12.60 5.90 -0.67
CA SER A 141 -13.34 4.67 -0.36
C SER A 141 -13.78 4.65 1.10
N GLU A 142 -12.91 5.11 2.00
CA GLU A 142 -13.19 5.21 3.43
C GLU A 142 -14.20 6.33 3.76
N SER A 143 -14.08 7.49 3.10
CA SER A 143 -14.98 8.63 3.34
C SER A 143 -16.43 8.37 2.95
N LYS A 144 -16.66 7.47 1.98
CA LYS A 144 -18.01 7.01 1.60
C LYS A 144 -18.75 6.31 2.73
N ASN A 145 -18.06 5.81 3.76
CA ASN A 145 -18.66 5.12 4.92
C ASN A 145 -19.67 4.02 4.53
N ARG A 146 -19.42 3.32 3.42
CA ARG A 146 -20.33 2.27 2.95
C ARG A 146 -20.25 1.05 3.87
N PRO A 147 -21.40 0.49 4.32
CA PRO A 147 -21.37 -0.75 5.08
C PRO A 147 -20.85 -1.88 4.20
N GLY A 148 -20.08 -2.80 4.80
CA GLY A 148 -19.43 -3.90 4.06
C GLY A 148 -20.41 -4.93 3.49
N TYR A 149 -21.63 -4.98 4.01
CA TYR A 149 -22.72 -5.82 3.53
C TYR A 149 -24.06 -5.28 4.00
N PHE A 150 -25.13 -5.69 3.33
CA PHE A 150 -26.50 -5.56 3.80
C PHE A 150 -27.03 -6.96 4.12
N VAL A 151 -27.86 -7.07 5.16
CA VAL A 151 -28.53 -8.32 5.51
C VAL A 151 -29.88 -8.33 4.81
N GLU A 152 -30.12 -9.35 3.99
CA GLU A 152 -31.39 -9.53 3.27
C GLU A 152 -32.42 -10.22 4.18
N GLU A 153 -32.04 -11.36 4.78
CA GLU A 153 -32.91 -12.13 5.66
C GLU A 153 -32.11 -12.66 6.86
N TYR A 154 -32.76 -12.74 8.03
CA TYR A 154 -32.18 -13.27 9.26
C TYR A 154 -33.02 -14.44 9.76
N HIS A 155 -32.44 -15.64 9.74
CA HIS A 155 -33.06 -16.83 10.31
C HIS A 155 -32.52 -17.08 11.72
N GLU A 156 -33.38 -16.97 12.73
CA GLU A 156 -33.01 -17.35 14.10
C GLU A 156 -32.85 -18.87 14.21
N ALA A 157 -31.65 -19.30 14.63
CA ALA A 157 -31.46 -20.67 15.07
C ALA A 157 -32.27 -20.88 16.36
N LYS A 158 -33.27 -21.77 16.31
CA LYS A 158 -34.01 -22.21 17.50
C LYS A 158 -33.00 -22.75 18.51
N ARG A 159 -32.81 -22.05 19.64
CA ARG A 159 -32.14 -22.63 20.80
C ARG A 159 -33.09 -23.66 21.39
N GLU A 160 -32.79 -24.94 21.20
CA GLU A 160 -33.33 -25.97 22.08
C GLU A 160 -32.86 -25.63 23.50
N LYS A 161 -33.84 -25.55 24.41
CA LYS A 161 -33.63 -25.22 25.83
C LYS A 161 -32.95 -26.36 26.56
#